data_AF-A0A5B7VZJ8-F1
#
_entry.id   AF-A0A5B7VZJ8-F1
#
_cell.length_a   1.000
_cell.length_b   1.000
_cell.length_c   1.000
_cell.angle_alpha   90.00
_cell.angle_beta   90.00
_cell.angle_gamma   90.00
#
_symmetry.space_group_name_H-M   'P 1'
#
loop_
_entity.id
_entity.type
_entity.pdbx_description
1 polymer ?
#
loop_
_entity_poly.entity_id
_entity_poly.type
_entity_poly.pdbx_seq_one_letter_code
_entity_poly.pdbx_strand_id
1 'polypeptide(L)'
;MRPVCRVKSATLSRPFPHRPGNLRAGAWLRWILCLSVFASAMAAAQSRPEDMVYLRSIDPGIEQDIRYASAHNFTGHPLDGYAAAQCLLTLDAAQALARVQKALSAQGYGLKVFDCYRPSRAVADMGHFATVPGDPRKAEFYPRVDKQDFWRLGYVARVSNHSRGSTVDLTLTGPQALPADTWTPAAAQVDCTAPYGQRWRDGALDMGTGYDCFDERAHTDTPLIDADARKNRQLLSRAMEQAGFSGYDKEWWHFTYSGAGPRKDVMDFPITPLQASNLLDTSHQLIVVTSKNWTDVQGTAQRYVRRGSTFEKYAEPFAVVLGKNGLAWGKGIAANVEQGEGPVKREGDGKAPAGIFKLGTAFGYDNTANTQLPYLALTPTSECVDDSHSRHYNELVDGATTARDWNSSERMRRDDDMYRQGIVIEHNTPASPALGSCIFFHLWRGPSSPTQGCTAMDKADISRLFGWLDPRQSPLLIQLPETEYEHFRADWKLPER
;
A
#
# COMPACT_ATOMS: atom_id res chain seq x y z
N MET A 1 -40.42 58.16 -9.41
CA MET A 1 -41.56 58.71 -10.16
C MET A 1 -41.16 58.88 -11.62
N ARG A 2 -41.80 58.09 -12.49
CA ARG A 2 -42.09 58.28 -13.93
C ARG A 2 -40.96 58.67 -14.93
N PRO A 3 -41.16 58.28 -16.21
CA PRO A 3 -40.12 57.68 -17.07
C PRO A 3 -39.99 58.45 -18.40
N VAL A 4 -39.68 57.73 -19.49
CA VAL A 4 -40.03 57.98 -20.93
C VAL A 4 -38.76 58.11 -21.78
N CYS A 5 -38.41 57.09 -22.61
CA CYS A 5 -38.89 56.83 -23.99
C CYS A 5 -38.37 57.91 -24.99
N ARG A 6 -37.97 57.67 -26.25
CA ARG A 6 -37.84 56.52 -27.16
C ARG A 6 -37.42 57.11 -28.53
N VAL A 7 -37.03 56.25 -29.47
CA VAL A 7 -37.12 56.38 -30.95
C VAL A 7 -35.91 57.02 -31.67
N LYS A 8 -35.12 56.21 -32.42
CA LYS A 8 -35.12 55.90 -33.90
C LYS A 8 -34.95 57.16 -34.79
N SER A 9 -34.36 57.18 -35.99
CA SER A 9 -33.87 56.19 -36.98
C SER A 9 -33.03 56.98 -38.03
N ALA A 10 -31.95 56.42 -38.55
CA ALA A 10 -31.75 56.05 -39.98
C ALA A 10 -30.93 57.04 -40.86
N THR A 11 -29.70 56.59 -41.13
CA THR A 11 -29.00 56.38 -42.42
C THR A 11 -28.94 57.42 -43.56
N LEU A 12 -27.74 57.36 -44.18
CA LEU A 12 -27.32 57.59 -45.58
C LEU A 12 -26.86 59.00 -45.96
N SER A 13 -25.55 59.17 -46.23
CA SER A 13 -24.99 59.23 -47.60
C SER A 13 -23.49 59.68 -47.62
N ARG A 14 -22.75 59.11 -48.59
CA ARG A 14 -21.33 59.29 -49.01
C ARG A 14 -21.15 60.61 -49.84
N PRO A 15 -19.99 60.98 -50.47
CA PRO A 15 -18.53 60.71 -50.26
C PRO A 15 -17.53 61.90 -50.58
N PHE A 16 -16.22 61.63 -50.42
CA PHE A 16 -15.03 62.15 -51.20
C PHE A 16 -14.50 63.62 -50.99
N PRO A 17 -13.29 63.99 -51.45
CA PRO A 17 -11.93 63.68 -50.95
C PRO A 17 -11.05 64.94 -50.72
N HIS A 18 -9.82 64.82 -50.18
CA HIS A 18 -8.61 65.47 -50.72
C HIS A 18 -7.35 65.12 -49.89
N ARG A 19 -6.29 64.72 -50.61
CA ARG A 19 -4.86 64.65 -50.22
C ARG A 19 -4.23 66.08 -50.22
N PRO A 20 -2.93 66.28 -49.91
CA PRO A 20 -2.00 65.64 -48.96
C PRO A 20 -1.16 66.69 -48.17
N GLY A 21 -0.33 66.27 -47.20
CA GLY A 21 0.66 67.18 -46.60
C GLY A 21 1.55 66.49 -45.57
N ASN A 22 2.81 66.26 -45.93
CA ASN A 22 3.86 65.64 -45.13
C ASN A 22 4.27 66.50 -43.92
N LEU A 23 4.57 65.86 -42.78
CA LEU A 23 5.87 65.89 -42.05
C LEU A 23 5.71 65.71 -40.53
N ARG A 24 6.32 64.60 -40.07
CA ARG A 24 7.11 64.40 -38.85
C ARG A 24 6.53 64.70 -37.45
N ALA A 25 6.66 63.63 -36.65
CA ALA A 25 7.02 63.57 -35.23
C ALA A 25 5.95 64.00 -34.22
N GLY A 26 5.42 63.00 -33.50
CA GLY A 26 4.59 63.26 -32.32
C GLY A 26 3.74 62.06 -31.91
N ALA A 27 4.35 61.14 -31.16
CA ALA A 27 3.74 60.36 -30.08
C ALA A 27 2.25 60.00 -30.14
N TRP A 28 1.90 58.80 -30.65
CA TRP A 28 0.67 58.09 -30.24
C TRP A 28 0.93 56.59 -30.19
N LEU A 29 1.59 56.14 -29.12
CA LEU A 29 1.61 54.74 -28.70
C LEU A 29 0.24 54.45 -28.06
N ARG A 30 -0.69 53.83 -28.79
CA ARG A 30 -1.93 53.30 -28.20
C ARG A 30 -2.51 52.21 -29.10
N TRP A 31 -2.73 51.05 -28.49
CA TRP A 31 -3.41 49.84 -29.00
C TRP A 31 -2.59 48.88 -29.88
N ILE A 32 -1.58 48.26 -29.27
CA ILE A 32 -1.38 46.81 -29.51
C ILE A 32 -2.17 46.12 -28.39
N LEU A 33 -3.24 45.42 -28.79
CA LEU A 33 -3.97 44.50 -27.93
C LEU A 33 -2.95 43.55 -27.28
N CYS A 34 -2.80 43.68 -25.97
CA CYS A 34 -2.22 42.62 -25.16
C CYS A 34 -3.19 41.44 -25.18
N LEU A 35 -2.98 40.48 -26.08
CA LEU A 35 -3.26 39.08 -25.74
C LEU A 35 -2.17 38.67 -24.75
N SER A 36 -2.33 39.11 -23.49
CA SER A 36 -1.65 38.46 -22.37
C SER A 36 -2.29 37.08 -22.24
N VAL A 37 -1.62 36.09 -22.83
CA VAL A 37 -1.79 34.69 -22.50
C VAL A 37 -1.56 34.60 -20.99
N PHE A 38 -2.65 34.47 -20.23
CA PHE A 38 -2.57 33.95 -18.86
C PHE A 38 -2.17 32.49 -18.99
N ALA A 39 -0.87 32.23 -19.18
CA ALA A 39 -0.28 30.98 -18.78
C ALA A 39 -0.33 30.97 -17.25
N SER A 40 -1.47 30.56 -16.70
CA SER A 40 -1.51 30.04 -15.33
C SER A 40 -0.42 28.98 -15.28
N ALA A 41 0.68 29.29 -14.61
CA ALA A 41 1.65 28.28 -14.22
C ALA A 41 0.91 27.32 -13.31
N MET A 42 0.32 26.27 -13.89
CA MET A 42 0.02 25.08 -13.13
C MET A 42 1.40 24.62 -12.66
N ALA A 43 1.70 24.86 -11.39
CA ALA A 43 2.87 24.28 -10.76
C ALA A 43 2.76 22.78 -10.99
N ALA A 44 3.57 22.26 -11.92
CA ALA A 44 3.61 20.85 -12.20
C ALA A 44 3.91 20.17 -10.87
N ALA A 45 3.02 19.27 -10.43
CA ALA A 45 3.24 18.52 -9.20
C ALA A 45 4.65 17.90 -9.26
N GLN A 46 5.42 18.05 -8.18
CA GLN A 46 6.74 17.45 -8.10
C GLN A 46 6.60 15.96 -8.41
N SER A 47 7.53 15.40 -9.19
CA SER A 47 7.55 13.95 -9.39
C SER A 47 7.98 13.26 -8.10
N ARG A 48 7.39 12.08 -7.83
CA ARG A 48 7.82 11.23 -6.72
C ARG A 48 9.28 10.82 -6.92
N PRO A 49 10.18 11.05 -5.95
CA PRO A 49 11.55 10.55 -5.99
C PRO A 49 11.63 9.02 -6.06
N GLU A 50 12.65 8.47 -6.71
CA GLU A 50 12.80 7.01 -6.91
C GLU A 50 12.94 6.24 -5.61
N ASP A 51 13.56 6.84 -4.59
CA ASP A 51 13.73 6.25 -3.26
C ASP A 51 12.44 6.25 -2.43
N MET A 52 11.36 6.91 -2.89
CA MET A 52 10.05 6.91 -2.23
C MET A 52 9.21 5.73 -2.71
N VAL A 53 9.13 4.70 -1.88
CA VAL A 53 8.45 3.43 -2.20
C VAL A 53 7.14 3.32 -1.45
N TYR A 54 6.19 2.59 -2.05
CA TYR A 54 4.97 2.21 -1.35
C TYR A 54 5.29 1.16 -0.31
N LEU A 55 4.85 1.35 0.94
CA LEU A 55 5.14 0.38 2.00
C LEU A 55 4.59 -1.02 1.66
N ARG A 56 3.41 -1.11 1.04
CA ARG A 56 2.83 -2.39 0.56
C ARG A 56 3.73 -3.15 -0.43
N SER A 57 4.55 -2.44 -1.20
CA SER A 57 5.51 -3.06 -2.12
C SER A 57 6.71 -3.67 -1.39
N ILE A 58 7.01 -3.18 -0.18
CA ILE A 58 8.10 -3.68 0.66
C ILE A 58 7.59 -4.75 1.61
N ASP A 59 6.52 -4.46 2.35
CA ASP A 59 5.87 -5.37 3.28
C ASP A 59 4.34 -5.21 3.19
N PRO A 60 3.64 -6.10 2.47
CA PRO A 60 2.18 -6.08 2.41
C PRO A 60 1.54 -6.45 3.76
N GLY A 61 2.30 -7.08 4.66
CA GLY A 61 1.93 -7.53 6.01
C GLY A 61 1.50 -6.42 6.95
N ILE A 62 1.97 -5.20 6.70
CA ILE A 62 1.66 -4.03 7.52
C ILE A 62 0.30 -3.46 7.11
N GLU A 63 -0.64 -3.45 8.04
CA GLU A 63 -1.96 -2.86 7.84
C GLU A 63 -1.82 -1.35 7.61
N GLN A 64 -2.66 -0.76 6.75
CA GLN A 64 -2.67 0.69 6.55
C GLN A 64 -4.09 1.22 6.63
N ASP A 65 -4.26 2.20 7.51
CA ASP A 65 -5.47 2.96 7.76
C ASP A 65 -5.12 4.45 7.60
N ILE A 66 -4.82 4.86 6.37
CA ILE A 66 -4.24 6.19 6.07
C ILE A 66 -5.28 7.29 6.30
N ARG A 67 -5.29 7.89 7.50
CA ARG A 67 -6.40 8.73 8.00
C ARG A 67 -6.60 9.99 7.20
N TYR A 68 -5.52 10.60 6.74
CA TYR A 68 -5.57 11.84 5.96
C TYR A 68 -6.04 11.64 4.51
N ALA A 69 -6.18 10.40 4.03
CA ALA A 69 -6.89 10.11 2.78
C ALA A 69 -8.42 10.01 2.94
N SER A 70 -8.94 10.25 4.13
CA SER A 70 -10.37 10.17 4.46
C SER A 70 -10.83 11.38 5.28
N ALA A 71 -12.14 11.51 5.51
CA ALA A 71 -12.69 12.51 6.42
C ALA A 71 -12.57 12.13 7.91
N HIS A 72 -12.09 10.93 8.25
CA HIS A 72 -11.92 10.49 9.64
C HIS A 72 -10.58 10.94 10.24
N ASN A 73 -10.39 12.25 10.30
CA ASN A 73 -9.25 12.88 10.96
C ASN A 73 -9.71 14.20 11.60
N PHE A 74 -8.83 14.87 12.35
CA PHE A 74 -9.19 16.07 13.13
C PHE A 74 -9.71 17.26 12.30
N THR A 75 -9.39 17.32 11.00
CA THR A 75 -9.87 18.36 10.09
C THR A 75 -11.25 18.07 9.49
N GLY A 76 -11.73 16.82 9.58
CA GLY A 76 -13.03 16.39 9.04
C GLY A 76 -13.10 16.25 7.52
N HIS A 77 -11.98 16.30 6.79
CA HIS A 77 -11.92 16.07 5.34
C HIS A 77 -10.59 15.42 4.94
N PRO A 78 -10.50 14.75 3.77
CA PRO A 78 -9.22 14.28 3.23
C PRO A 78 -8.29 15.46 2.97
N LEU A 79 -7.03 15.35 3.37
CA LEU A 79 -6.07 16.44 3.24
C LEU A 79 -5.52 16.56 1.82
N ASP A 80 -5.18 17.78 1.45
CA ASP A 80 -4.56 18.08 0.15
C ASP A 80 -3.35 17.18 -0.14
N GLY A 81 -3.32 16.57 -1.32
CA GLY A 81 -2.24 15.68 -1.75
C GLY A 81 -2.42 14.20 -1.38
N TYR A 82 -3.35 13.84 -0.52
CA TYR A 82 -3.73 12.44 -0.28
C TYR A 82 -4.76 11.96 -1.32
N ALA A 83 -4.32 11.78 -2.57
CA ALA A 83 -5.17 11.24 -3.64
C ALA A 83 -5.40 9.72 -3.53
N ALA A 84 -4.76 9.04 -2.57
CA ALA A 84 -4.99 7.65 -2.22
C ALA A 84 -4.61 7.35 -0.77
N ALA A 85 -5.25 6.32 -0.20
CA ALA A 85 -4.91 5.77 1.11
C ALA A 85 -3.69 4.83 1.03
N GLN A 86 -2.52 5.41 0.76
CA GLN A 86 -1.25 4.69 0.61
C GLN A 86 -0.15 5.28 1.49
N CYS A 87 0.57 4.43 2.21
CA CYS A 87 1.80 4.80 2.89
C CYS A 87 2.99 4.78 1.91
N LEU A 88 3.65 5.92 1.73
CA LEU A 88 4.97 5.99 1.11
C LEU A 88 6.04 6.34 2.14
N LEU A 89 7.19 5.70 2.02
CA LEU A 89 8.37 5.96 2.83
C LEU A 89 9.61 5.93 1.93
N THR A 90 10.71 6.54 2.37
CA THR A 90 12.04 6.24 1.82
C THR A 90 12.29 4.74 1.92
N LEU A 91 12.95 4.14 0.92
CA LEU A 91 13.23 2.70 0.86
C LEU A 91 13.84 2.16 2.17
N ASP A 92 14.83 2.85 2.72
CA ASP A 92 15.50 2.43 3.97
C ASP A 92 14.53 2.39 5.16
N ALA A 93 13.69 3.42 5.30
CA ALA A 93 12.68 3.47 6.36
C ALA A 93 11.60 2.38 6.18
N ALA A 94 11.17 2.12 4.94
CA ALA A 94 10.22 1.03 4.65
C ALA A 94 10.82 -0.35 4.99
N GLN A 95 12.08 -0.59 4.63
CA GLN A 95 12.80 -1.82 4.97
C GLN A 95 13.03 -1.95 6.48
N ALA A 96 13.33 -0.85 7.17
CA ALA A 96 13.44 -0.83 8.63
C ALA A 96 12.11 -1.19 9.29
N LEU A 97 11.01 -0.62 8.81
CA LEU A 97 9.67 -0.92 9.32
C LEU A 97 9.27 -2.38 9.07
N ALA A 98 9.61 -2.94 7.91
CA ALA A 98 9.40 -4.37 7.61
C ALA A 98 10.16 -5.30 8.59
N ARG A 99 11.35 -4.89 9.06
CA ARG A 99 12.06 -5.64 10.12
C ARG A 99 11.33 -5.57 11.46
N VAL A 100 10.76 -4.42 11.80
CA VAL A 100 9.92 -4.27 13.01
C VAL A 100 8.69 -5.18 12.92
N GLN A 101 7.97 -5.14 11.79
CA GLN A 101 6.84 -6.02 11.52
C GLN A 101 7.23 -7.49 11.73
N LYS A 102 8.30 -7.95 11.09
CA LYS A 102 8.79 -9.33 11.24
C LYS A 102 9.07 -9.72 12.69
N ALA A 103 9.71 -8.84 13.46
CA ALA A 103 10.03 -9.09 14.87
C ALA A 103 8.78 -9.15 15.78
N LEU A 104 7.78 -8.33 15.49
CA LEU A 104 6.50 -8.30 16.21
C LEU A 104 5.60 -9.48 15.83
N SER A 105 5.59 -9.88 14.55
CA SER A 105 4.81 -11.04 14.08
C SER A 105 5.24 -12.33 14.76
N ALA A 106 6.54 -12.51 15.01
CA ALA A 106 7.05 -13.63 15.79
C ALA A 106 6.52 -13.69 17.24
N GLN A 107 5.94 -12.60 17.74
CA GLN A 107 5.35 -12.48 19.07
C GLN A 107 3.81 -12.40 19.00
N GLY A 108 3.20 -12.61 17.82
CA GLY A 108 1.76 -12.54 17.62
C GLY A 108 1.19 -11.12 17.47
N TYR A 109 2.05 -10.13 17.23
CA TYR A 109 1.65 -8.72 17.00
C TYR A 109 1.84 -8.31 15.54
N GLY A 110 1.07 -7.32 15.09
CA GLY A 110 1.24 -6.67 13.79
C GLY A 110 1.38 -5.16 13.93
N LEU A 111 1.79 -4.50 12.85
CA LEU A 111 1.78 -3.05 12.73
C LEU A 111 0.59 -2.57 11.91
N LYS A 112 0.05 -1.41 12.29
CA LYS A 112 -0.89 -0.62 11.51
C LYS A 112 -0.40 0.82 11.39
N VAL A 113 -0.26 1.32 10.17
CA VAL A 113 0.15 2.72 9.92
C VAL A 113 -1.04 3.62 9.65
N PHE A 114 -1.01 4.83 10.20
CA PHE A 114 -2.01 5.89 10.05
C PHE A 114 -1.54 7.02 9.14
N ASP A 115 -0.25 7.31 9.14
CA ASP A 115 0.38 8.26 8.23
C ASP A 115 1.86 7.92 7.98
N CYS A 116 2.39 8.34 6.84
CA CYS A 116 3.78 8.12 6.42
C CYS A 116 4.33 9.40 5.79
N TYR A 117 4.82 9.36 4.54
CA TYR A 117 5.09 10.59 3.80
C TYR A 117 3.83 11.47 3.73
N ARG A 118 3.97 12.72 4.18
CA ARG A 118 2.92 13.76 4.15
C ARG A 118 3.36 14.89 3.21
N PRO A 119 2.69 15.11 2.07
CA PRO A 119 3.02 16.22 1.17
C PRO A 119 3.00 17.55 1.91
N SER A 120 3.90 18.48 1.57
CA SER A 120 3.94 19.78 2.25
C SER A 120 2.63 20.57 2.11
N ARG A 121 1.87 20.35 1.03
CA ARG A 121 0.52 20.92 0.86
C ARG A 121 -0.49 20.41 1.91
N ALA A 122 -0.38 19.16 2.38
CA ALA A 122 -1.22 18.66 3.46
C ALA A 122 -0.88 19.35 4.79
N VAL A 123 0.40 19.67 5.03
CA VAL A 123 0.83 20.46 6.18
C VAL A 123 0.26 21.88 6.11
N ALA A 124 0.25 22.48 4.91
CA ALA A 124 -0.36 23.79 4.69
C ALA A 124 -1.88 23.75 4.92
N ASP A 125 -2.55 22.68 4.51
CA ASP A 125 -3.97 22.44 4.74
C ASP A 125 -4.31 22.30 6.23
N MET A 126 -3.58 21.46 6.98
CA MET A 126 -3.68 21.40 8.46
C MET A 126 -3.49 22.78 9.10
N GLY A 127 -2.55 23.58 8.56
CA GLY A 127 -2.32 24.93 9.03
C GLY A 127 -3.45 25.90 8.68
N HIS A 128 -4.05 25.77 7.49
CA HIS A 128 -5.23 26.52 7.12
C HIS A 128 -6.40 26.18 8.04
N PHE A 129 -6.66 24.90 8.26
CA PHE A 129 -7.65 24.39 9.21
C PHE A 129 -7.48 25.04 10.60
N ALA A 130 -6.24 25.14 11.10
CA ALA A 130 -5.94 25.75 12.39
C ALA A 130 -6.29 27.25 12.48
N THR A 131 -6.49 27.93 11.35
CA THR A 131 -6.74 29.39 11.29
C THR A 131 -8.16 29.78 10.93
N VAL A 132 -8.91 28.93 10.23
CA VAL A 132 -10.29 29.23 9.81
C VAL A 132 -11.33 28.89 10.88
N PRO A 133 -12.52 29.51 10.91
CA PRO A 133 -13.59 29.10 11.82
C PRO A 133 -14.11 27.67 11.56
N GLY A 134 -14.55 26.98 12.61
CA GLY A 134 -15.19 25.66 12.51
C GLY A 134 -14.37 24.52 13.12
N ASP A 135 -15.07 23.58 13.77
CA ASP A 135 -14.48 22.53 14.60
C ASP A 135 -15.20 21.19 14.35
N PRO A 136 -15.16 20.68 13.10
CA PRO A 136 -16.05 19.61 12.64
C PRO A 136 -15.89 18.32 13.42
N ARG A 137 -14.71 18.07 13.99
CA ARG A 137 -14.36 16.83 14.71
C ARG A 137 -13.80 17.08 16.13
N LYS A 138 -14.07 18.25 16.72
CA LYS A 138 -13.52 18.64 18.04
C LYS A 138 -13.88 17.68 19.16
N ALA A 139 -15.13 17.20 19.21
CA ALA A 139 -15.58 16.34 20.29
C ALA A 139 -14.81 15.01 20.34
N GLU A 140 -14.24 14.58 19.22
CA GLU A 140 -13.42 13.38 19.14
C GLU A 140 -11.93 13.67 19.36
N PHE A 141 -11.29 14.53 18.56
CA PHE A 141 -9.82 14.60 18.53
C PHE A 141 -9.21 15.61 19.50
N TYR A 142 -9.91 16.69 19.84
CA TYR A 142 -9.36 17.79 20.64
C TYR A 142 -10.41 18.46 21.54
N PRO A 143 -11.20 17.71 22.33
CA PRO A 143 -12.35 18.25 23.07
C PRO A 143 -11.96 19.26 24.16
N ARG A 144 -10.71 19.22 24.62
CA ARG A 144 -10.14 20.08 25.67
C ARG A 144 -9.15 21.11 25.17
N VAL A 145 -8.88 21.15 23.87
CA VAL A 145 -7.88 22.06 23.27
C VAL A 145 -8.57 23.01 22.31
N ASP A 146 -8.22 24.28 22.41
CA ASP A 146 -8.66 25.28 21.45
C ASP A 146 -7.72 25.33 20.26
N LYS A 147 -8.30 25.43 19.07
CA LYS A 147 -7.56 25.36 17.80
C LYS A 147 -6.45 26.40 17.67
N GLN A 148 -6.61 27.55 18.32
CA GLN A 148 -5.62 28.62 18.38
C GLN A 148 -4.31 28.19 19.07
N ASP A 149 -4.38 27.18 19.93
CA ASP A 149 -3.24 26.67 20.70
C ASP A 149 -2.47 25.55 19.99
N PHE A 150 -2.94 25.06 18.83
CA PHE A 150 -2.31 23.93 18.12
C PHE A 150 -0.81 24.14 17.87
N TRP A 151 -0.42 25.36 17.44
CA TRP A 151 1.00 25.70 17.23
C TRP A 151 1.80 25.78 18.52
N ARG A 152 1.21 26.36 19.56
CA ARG A 152 1.87 26.57 20.86
C ARG A 152 2.11 25.23 21.56
N LEU A 153 1.15 24.31 21.45
CA LEU A 153 1.22 22.98 22.04
C LEU A 153 2.02 22.00 21.19
N GLY A 154 2.17 22.28 19.89
CA GLY A 154 2.99 21.50 18.97
C GLY A 154 2.28 20.31 18.34
N TYR A 155 0.95 20.33 18.27
CA TYR A 155 0.11 19.31 17.62
C TYR A 155 0.02 19.50 16.10
N VAL A 156 0.26 20.72 15.63
CA VAL A 156 0.45 20.96 14.21
C VAL A 156 1.82 21.63 14.08
N ALA A 157 2.55 21.35 13.00
CA ALA A 157 3.84 21.96 12.71
C ALA A 157 3.80 22.81 11.43
N ARG A 158 4.62 23.86 11.36
CA ARG A 158 4.83 24.62 10.10
C ARG A 158 5.64 23.84 9.06
N VAL A 159 6.49 22.93 9.55
CA VAL A 159 7.33 22.04 8.75
C VAL A 159 7.26 20.68 9.44
N SER A 160 6.81 19.65 8.71
CA SER A 160 6.68 18.30 9.26
C SER A 160 7.84 17.40 8.82
N ASN A 161 8.32 16.54 9.72
CA ASN A 161 9.28 15.49 9.37
C ASN A 161 8.68 14.46 8.40
N HIS A 162 7.35 14.25 8.43
CA HIS A 162 6.65 13.41 7.46
C HIS A 162 6.90 13.86 6.02
N SER A 163 7.04 15.16 5.78
CA SER A 163 7.33 15.68 4.43
C SER A 163 8.74 15.35 3.93
N ARG A 164 9.60 14.74 4.76
CA ARG A 164 10.93 14.24 4.39
C ARG A 164 10.92 12.75 4.02
N GLY A 165 9.83 12.04 4.29
CA GLY A 165 9.59 10.68 3.82
C GLY A 165 10.11 9.54 4.71
N SER A 166 10.71 9.83 5.86
CA SER A 166 11.24 8.79 6.77
C SER A 166 10.55 8.78 8.14
N THR A 167 9.37 9.40 8.24
CA THR A 167 8.56 9.46 9.46
C THR A 167 7.25 8.71 9.23
N VAL A 168 6.81 8.02 10.27
CA VAL A 168 5.61 7.17 10.26
C VAL A 168 4.85 7.34 11.56
N ASP A 169 3.53 7.41 11.43
CA ASP A 169 2.58 7.34 12.54
C ASP A 169 1.93 5.95 12.53
N LEU A 170 2.04 5.21 13.63
CA LEU A 170 1.63 3.80 13.67
C LEU A 170 1.24 3.28 15.06
N THR A 171 0.65 2.09 15.07
CA THR A 171 0.22 1.37 16.26
C THR A 171 0.43 -0.14 16.12
N LEU A 172 0.09 -0.89 17.17
CA LEU A 172 0.12 -2.34 17.22
C LEU A 172 -1.28 -2.94 17.00
N THR A 173 -1.35 -4.05 16.27
CA THR A 173 -2.47 -5.00 16.27
C THR A 173 -2.06 -6.28 16.99
N GLY A 174 -3.01 -7.10 17.44
CA GLY A 174 -2.67 -8.35 18.14
C GLY A 174 -3.81 -8.94 18.99
N PRO A 175 -3.51 -9.90 19.89
CA PRO A 175 -4.52 -10.76 20.53
C PRO A 175 -5.57 -10.05 21.39
N GLN A 176 -5.28 -8.83 21.86
CA GLN A 176 -6.19 -8.03 22.70
C GLN A 176 -6.86 -6.89 21.93
N ALA A 177 -6.64 -6.79 20.63
CA ALA A 177 -7.26 -5.77 19.81
C ALA A 177 -8.75 -6.11 19.63
N LEU A 178 -9.61 -5.12 19.86
CA LEU A 178 -11.03 -5.24 19.52
C LEU A 178 -11.18 -5.20 17.99
N PRO A 179 -12.15 -5.92 17.38
CA PRO A 179 -12.40 -5.85 15.95
C PRO A 179 -12.67 -4.42 15.48
N ALA A 180 -12.17 -4.08 14.28
CA ALA A 180 -12.37 -2.76 13.70
C ALA A 180 -13.83 -2.52 13.31
N ASP A 181 -14.33 -1.31 13.57
CA ASP A 181 -15.60 -0.81 13.07
C ASP A 181 -15.43 -0.15 11.70
N THR A 182 -16.47 -0.19 10.87
CA THR A 182 -16.52 0.61 9.65
C THR A 182 -16.91 2.04 10.00
N TRP A 183 -15.99 2.99 9.84
CA TRP A 183 -16.30 4.40 10.04
C TRP A 183 -17.22 4.94 8.94
N THR A 184 -18.12 5.86 9.32
CA THR A 184 -18.90 6.66 8.36
C THR A 184 -18.93 8.12 8.83
N PRO A 185 -19.14 9.10 7.93
CA PRO A 185 -19.27 10.51 8.32
C PRO A 185 -20.41 10.79 9.32
N ALA A 186 -21.40 9.90 9.40
CA ALA A 186 -22.53 9.99 10.34
C ALA A 186 -22.23 9.36 11.71
N ALA A 187 -21.08 8.71 11.89
CA ALA A 187 -20.70 8.10 13.16
C ALA A 187 -20.59 9.17 14.26
N ALA A 188 -21.13 8.84 15.43
CA ALA A 188 -21.04 9.70 16.61
C ALA A 188 -19.56 9.93 16.97
N GLN A 189 -19.23 11.18 17.27
CA GLN A 189 -17.90 11.54 17.76
C GLN A 189 -17.76 11.06 19.21
N VAL A 190 -16.67 10.35 19.49
CA VAL A 190 -16.32 9.90 20.83
C VAL A 190 -14.97 10.48 21.19
N ASP A 191 -14.87 11.06 22.39
CA ASP A 191 -13.63 11.61 22.92
C ASP A 191 -12.46 10.62 22.77
N CYS A 192 -11.36 11.06 22.18
CA CYS A 192 -10.16 10.26 21.93
C CYS A 192 -9.51 9.73 23.21
N THR A 193 -9.90 10.23 24.38
CA THR A 193 -9.44 9.76 25.70
C THR A 193 -10.47 8.91 26.44
N ALA A 194 -11.67 8.69 25.89
CA ALA A 194 -12.69 7.82 26.48
C ALA A 194 -12.13 6.40 26.69
N PRO A 195 -12.68 5.58 27.59
CA PRO A 195 -12.20 4.20 27.80
C PRO A 195 -12.15 3.39 26.50
N TYR A 196 -11.18 2.48 26.38
CA TYR A 196 -10.90 1.75 25.14
C TYR A 196 -12.12 1.12 24.47
N GLY A 197 -12.96 0.42 25.24
CA GLY A 197 -14.18 -0.22 24.71
C GLY A 197 -15.29 0.74 24.29
N GLN A 198 -15.16 2.05 24.54
CA GLN A 198 -16.12 3.09 24.16
C GLN A 198 -15.64 3.93 22.98
N ARG A 199 -14.32 4.04 22.76
CA ARG A 199 -13.75 4.74 21.61
C ARG A 199 -14.11 4.01 20.32
N TRP A 200 -14.07 4.73 19.21
CA TRP A 200 -14.17 4.10 17.90
C TRP A 200 -13.02 3.09 17.71
N ARG A 201 -13.35 1.90 17.20
CA ARG A 201 -12.43 0.75 17.13
C ARG A 201 -11.75 0.71 15.76
N ASP A 202 -10.45 0.99 15.70
CA ASP A 202 -9.61 0.82 14.48
C ASP A 202 -9.11 -0.60 14.27
N GLY A 203 -9.33 -1.52 15.20
CA GLY A 203 -8.66 -2.81 15.16
C GLY A 203 -7.24 -2.79 15.74
N ALA A 204 -6.83 -1.72 16.41
CA ALA A 204 -5.54 -1.64 17.11
C ALA A 204 -5.67 -1.97 18.60
N LEU A 205 -4.54 -2.27 19.24
CA LEU A 205 -4.43 -2.40 20.70
C LEU A 205 -4.72 -1.07 21.39
N ASP A 206 -5.15 -1.17 22.65
CA ASP A 206 -5.31 0.01 23.49
C ASP A 206 -3.96 0.70 23.75
N MET A 207 -3.86 1.95 23.29
CA MET A 207 -2.72 2.83 23.50
C MET A 207 -3.07 3.98 24.44
N GLY A 208 -4.18 3.92 25.17
CA GLY A 208 -4.63 4.91 26.15
C GLY A 208 -5.38 6.09 25.54
N THR A 209 -5.15 6.38 24.25
CA THR A 209 -5.90 7.34 23.45
C THR A 209 -6.12 6.82 22.03
N GLY A 210 -7.02 7.44 21.27
CA GLY A 210 -7.04 7.32 19.81
C GLY A 210 -5.83 7.99 19.15
N TYR A 211 -5.60 7.67 17.87
CA TYR A 211 -4.68 8.38 16.98
C TYR A 211 -5.12 9.84 16.78
N ASP A 212 -4.16 10.77 16.60
CA ASP A 212 -4.39 12.22 16.50
C ASP A 212 -5.15 12.82 17.69
N CYS A 213 -5.03 12.22 18.88
CA CYS A 213 -5.61 12.77 20.10
C CYS A 213 -4.77 13.94 20.62
N PHE A 214 -5.29 15.15 20.55
CA PHE A 214 -4.59 16.35 21.02
C PHE A 214 -4.85 16.53 22.51
N ASP A 215 -4.16 15.72 23.32
CA ASP A 215 -4.27 15.68 24.77
C ASP A 215 -2.92 15.26 25.38
N GLU A 216 -2.61 15.69 26.59
CA GLU A 216 -1.40 15.25 27.31
C GLU A 216 -1.37 13.73 27.57
N ARG A 217 -2.54 13.06 27.52
CA ARG A 217 -2.62 11.60 27.53
C ARG A 217 -2.05 10.95 26.28
N ALA A 218 -1.85 11.68 25.19
CA ALA A 218 -1.17 11.18 24.00
C ALA A 218 0.36 11.20 24.11
N HIS A 219 0.92 11.95 25.07
CA HIS A 219 2.36 11.99 25.29
C HIS A 219 2.90 10.61 25.66
N THR A 220 4.03 10.22 25.06
CA THR A 220 4.56 8.85 25.05
C THR A 220 4.65 8.24 26.45
N ASP A 221 5.24 8.96 27.40
CA ASP A 221 5.52 8.48 28.77
C ASP A 221 4.51 8.99 29.83
N THR A 222 3.33 9.45 29.42
CA THR A 222 2.34 10.01 30.36
C THR A 222 1.87 8.98 31.41
N PRO A 223 1.79 9.36 32.70
CA PRO A 223 1.26 8.47 33.75
C PRO A 223 -0.28 8.43 33.77
N LEU A 224 -0.95 9.25 32.96
CA LEU A 224 -2.40 9.53 33.02
C LEU A 224 -3.29 8.49 32.30
N ILE A 225 -2.69 7.39 31.84
CA ILE A 225 -3.36 6.30 31.12
C ILE A 225 -3.17 4.97 31.85
N ASP A 226 -3.95 3.97 31.50
CA ASP A 226 -3.90 2.65 32.15
C ASP A 226 -2.55 1.93 31.95
N ALA A 227 -2.23 1.04 32.89
CA ALA A 227 -0.96 0.32 32.89
C ALA A 227 -0.75 -0.55 31.64
N ASP A 228 -1.81 -1.17 31.13
CA ASP A 228 -1.77 -1.99 29.92
C ASP A 228 -1.51 -1.14 28.68
N ALA A 229 -2.14 0.03 28.57
CA ALA A 229 -1.87 1.00 27.52
C ALA A 229 -0.41 1.47 27.53
N ARG A 230 0.15 1.78 28.71
CA ARG A 230 1.58 2.13 28.83
C ARG A 230 2.48 0.98 28.39
N LYS A 231 2.16 -0.27 28.77
CA LYS A 231 2.91 -1.46 28.37
C LYS A 231 2.90 -1.63 26.85
N ASN A 232 1.78 -1.38 26.18
CA ASN A 232 1.66 -1.42 24.72
C ASN A 232 2.52 -0.33 24.05
N ARG A 233 2.49 0.91 24.55
CA ARG A 233 3.37 1.99 24.06
C ARG A 233 4.86 1.65 24.22
N GLN A 234 5.24 1.07 25.36
CA GLN A 234 6.61 0.63 25.62
C GLN A 234 7.04 -0.55 24.73
N LEU A 235 6.12 -1.45 24.38
CA LEU A 235 6.38 -2.50 23.40
C LEU A 235 6.65 -1.91 22.03
N LEU A 236 5.78 -1.01 21.55
CA LEU A 236 5.94 -0.32 20.27
C LEU A 236 7.25 0.47 20.24
N SER A 237 7.47 1.34 21.23
CA SER A 237 8.65 2.23 21.28
C SER A 237 9.95 1.43 21.24
N ARG A 238 10.08 0.38 22.06
CA ARG A 238 11.28 -0.48 22.06
C ARG A 238 11.50 -1.17 20.72
N ALA A 239 10.44 -1.69 20.08
CA ALA A 239 10.54 -2.35 18.79
C ALA A 239 10.99 -1.37 17.69
N MET A 240 10.44 -0.15 17.69
CA MET A 240 10.81 0.92 16.75
C MET A 240 12.26 1.39 16.98
N GLU A 241 12.65 1.65 18.23
CA GLU A 241 14.01 2.08 18.59
C GLU A 241 15.08 1.06 18.20
N GLN A 242 14.82 -0.24 18.43
CA GLN A 242 15.72 -1.32 18.02
C GLN A 242 15.96 -1.35 16.51
N ALA A 243 15.01 -0.87 15.71
CA ALA A 243 15.14 -0.77 14.26
C ALA A 243 15.73 0.57 13.78
N GLY A 244 16.10 1.48 14.69
CA GLY A 244 16.72 2.77 14.37
C GLY A 244 15.75 3.93 14.17
N PHE A 245 14.52 3.81 14.69
CA PHE A 245 13.58 4.92 14.77
C PHE A 245 13.72 5.67 16.10
N SER A 246 13.29 6.93 16.12
CA SER A 246 13.19 7.73 17.34
C SER A 246 11.78 8.28 17.46
N GLY A 247 11.18 8.12 18.64
CA GLY A 247 9.83 8.61 18.95
C GLY A 247 9.78 10.13 19.18
N TYR A 248 8.58 10.70 19.11
CA TYR A 248 8.29 12.06 19.58
C TYR A 248 7.60 11.99 20.95
N ASP A 249 8.03 12.82 21.89
CA ASP A 249 7.59 12.75 23.30
C ASP A 249 6.10 13.09 23.48
N LYS A 250 5.52 13.89 22.58
CA LYS A 250 4.12 14.31 22.65
C LYS A 250 3.14 13.39 21.92
N GLU A 251 3.62 12.44 21.13
CA GLU A 251 2.80 11.61 20.26
C GLU A 251 3.30 10.17 20.30
N TRP A 252 2.61 9.29 21.04
CA TRP A 252 3.01 7.90 21.21
C TRP A 252 3.12 7.09 19.91
N TRP A 253 2.45 7.55 18.85
CA TRP A 253 2.40 6.90 17.55
C TRP A 253 3.50 7.35 16.59
N HIS A 254 4.22 8.45 16.89
CA HIS A 254 5.07 9.14 15.92
C HIS A 254 6.53 8.72 16.00
N PHE A 255 7.10 8.25 14.89
CA PHE A 255 8.47 7.76 14.82
C PHE A 255 9.20 8.22 13.56
N THR A 256 10.43 8.68 13.71
CA THR A 256 11.30 9.06 12.58
C THR A 256 12.52 8.14 12.48
N TYR A 257 12.74 7.57 11.29
CA TYR A 257 13.92 6.77 10.98
C TYR A 257 15.14 7.65 10.70
N SER A 258 16.25 7.40 11.38
CA SER A 258 17.46 8.22 11.25
C SER A 258 18.46 7.71 10.20
N GLY A 259 18.46 6.39 9.92
CA GLY A 259 19.14 5.76 8.77
C GLY A 259 20.53 6.29 8.38
N ALA A 260 20.78 6.37 7.07
CA ALA A 260 21.97 6.96 6.46
C ALA A 260 22.01 8.51 6.53
N GLY A 261 21.13 9.11 7.36
CA GLY A 261 20.91 10.55 7.47
C GLY A 261 19.55 10.95 6.90
N PRO A 262 18.73 11.71 7.65
CA PRO A 262 17.41 12.13 7.17
C PRO A 262 17.53 13.12 6.01
N ARG A 263 16.62 12.99 5.03
CA ARG A 263 16.46 13.98 3.95
C ARG A 263 16.22 15.35 4.58
N LYS A 264 16.97 16.37 4.16
CA LYS A 264 16.85 17.73 4.74
C LYS A 264 15.60 18.46 4.22
N ASP A 265 15.38 18.34 2.91
CA ASP A 265 14.33 19.06 2.20
C ASP A 265 12.97 18.36 2.34
N VAL A 266 11.92 19.18 2.44
CA VAL A 266 10.54 18.70 2.35
C VAL A 266 10.14 18.46 0.90
N MET A 267 9.27 17.49 0.68
CA MET A 267 8.75 17.12 -0.63
C MET A 267 7.28 17.51 -0.78
N ASP A 268 6.86 17.74 -2.02
CA ASP A 268 5.48 18.08 -2.37
C ASP A 268 4.99 17.39 -3.65
N PHE A 269 5.02 16.06 -3.66
CA PHE A 269 4.34 15.23 -4.65
C PHE A 269 3.06 14.60 -4.04
N PRO A 270 1.98 14.43 -4.82
CA PRO A 270 0.77 13.79 -4.33
C PRO A 270 0.96 12.29 -4.11
N ILE A 271 0.25 11.74 -3.13
CA ILE A 271 0.14 10.30 -2.89
C ILE A 271 -0.93 9.77 -3.83
N THR A 272 -0.51 9.08 -4.90
CA THR A 272 -1.41 8.44 -5.85
C THR A 272 -1.59 6.95 -5.53
N PRO A 273 -2.64 6.29 -6.05
CA PRO A 273 -2.78 4.84 -5.90
C PRO A 273 -1.53 4.12 -6.37
N LEU A 274 -1.14 3.05 -5.66
CA LEU A 274 -0.12 2.14 -6.16
C LEU A 274 -0.61 1.58 -7.49
N GLN A 275 0.09 1.84 -8.58
CA GLN A 275 -0.19 1.24 -9.87
C GLN A 275 0.64 -0.03 -10.05
N ALA A 276 0.13 -1.01 -10.79
CA ALA A 276 0.84 -2.25 -11.05
C ALA A 276 2.14 -2.01 -11.83
N SER A 277 2.16 -1.03 -12.73
CA SER A 277 3.39 -0.57 -13.41
C SER A 277 4.46 -0.12 -12.41
N ASN A 278 4.09 0.59 -11.34
CA ASN A 278 5.04 1.02 -10.32
C ASN A 278 5.67 -0.15 -9.56
N LEU A 279 4.95 -1.27 -9.39
CA LEU A 279 5.51 -2.50 -8.81
C LEU A 279 6.53 -3.13 -9.75
N LEU A 280 6.16 -3.25 -11.02
CA LEU A 280 6.99 -3.87 -12.05
C LEU A 280 8.25 -3.05 -12.34
N ASP A 281 8.21 -1.73 -12.14
CA ASP A 281 9.36 -0.85 -12.27
C ASP A 281 10.47 -1.13 -11.24
N THR A 282 10.13 -1.75 -10.11
CA THR A 282 11.09 -2.14 -9.05
C THR A 282 11.60 -3.58 -9.17
N SER A 283 11.05 -4.36 -10.10
CA SER A 283 11.40 -5.78 -10.28
C SER A 283 12.40 -5.97 -11.42
N HIS A 284 13.35 -6.87 -11.22
CA HIS A 284 14.33 -7.27 -12.23
C HIS A 284 14.14 -8.70 -12.73
N GLN A 285 13.24 -9.47 -12.13
CA GLN A 285 12.89 -10.84 -12.53
C GLN A 285 11.37 -11.04 -12.51
N LEU A 286 10.79 -11.48 -13.62
CA LEU A 286 9.37 -11.85 -13.68
C LEU A 286 9.21 -13.32 -14.08
N ILE A 287 8.19 -13.96 -13.50
CA ILE A 287 7.58 -15.16 -14.05
C ILE A 287 6.16 -14.77 -14.49
N VAL A 288 5.90 -14.88 -15.78
CA VAL A 288 4.56 -14.68 -16.34
C VAL A 288 3.93 -16.05 -16.58
N VAL A 289 2.84 -16.34 -15.88
CA VAL A 289 2.01 -17.52 -16.10
C VAL A 289 0.72 -17.09 -16.78
N THR A 290 0.39 -17.71 -17.92
CA THR A 290 -0.88 -17.46 -18.60
C THR A 290 -1.66 -18.73 -18.88
N SER A 291 -2.98 -18.67 -18.66
CA SER A 291 -3.95 -19.67 -19.12
C SER A 291 -4.84 -19.10 -20.21
N LYS A 292 -5.36 -19.94 -21.09
CA LYS A 292 -6.23 -19.49 -22.19
C LYS A 292 -7.49 -18.77 -21.70
N ASN A 293 -8.10 -19.21 -20.59
CA ASN A 293 -9.18 -18.50 -19.91
C ASN A 293 -9.21 -18.80 -18.39
N TRP A 294 -10.20 -18.21 -17.70
CA TRP A 294 -10.44 -18.36 -16.26
C TRP A 294 -10.69 -19.79 -15.76
N THR A 295 -11.06 -20.72 -16.63
CA THR A 295 -11.41 -22.11 -16.28
C THR A 295 -10.40 -23.13 -16.77
N ASP A 296 -9.45 -22.73 -17.61
CA ASP A 296 -8.41 -23.63 -18.11
C ASP A 296 -7.46 -24.04 -17.00
N VAL A 297 -7.18 -25.34 -16.96
CA VAL A 297 -6.26 -25.96 -15.99
C VAL A 297 -4.83 -26.05 -16.50
N GLN A 298 -4.60 -25.72 -17.77
CA GLN A 298 -3.27 -25.68 -18.39
C GLN A 298 -2.82 -24.24 -18.56
N GLY A 299 -1.52 -24.02 -18.39
CA GLY A 299 -0.90 -22.73 -18.63
C GLY A 299 0.54 -22.85 -19.12
N THR A 300 1.11 -21.71 -19.44
CA THR A 300 2.53 -21.57 -19.83
C THR A 300 3.18 -20.57 -18.91
N ALA A 301 4.37 -20.90 -18.41
CA ALA A 301 5.23 -20.02 -17.63
C ALA A 301 6.41 -19.53 -18.49
N GLN A 302 6.58 -18.22 -18.60
CA GLN A 302 7.72 -17.57 -19.25
C GLN A 302 8.47 -16.72 -18.21
N ARG A 303 9.79 -16.85 -18.20
CA ARG A 303 10.67 -16.03 -17.36
C ARG A 303 11.14 -14.80 -18.12
N TYR A 304 11.30 -13.69 -17.41
CA TYR A 304 11.86 -12.45 -17.96
C TYR A 304 12.91 -11.84 -17.03
N VAL A 305 13.88 -11.16 -17.63
CA VAL A 305 14.87 -10.33 -16.93
C VAL A 305 14.76 -8.88 -17.38
N ARG A 306 14.93 -7.93 -16.46
CA ARG A 306 14.90 -6.50 -16.79
C ARG A 306 16.18 -6.08 -17.52
N ARG A 307 16.03 -5.36 -18.63
CA ARG A 307 17.09 -4.68 -19.39
C ARG A 307 16.70 -3.21 -19.60
N GLY A 308 17.33 -2.31 -18.85
CA GLY A 308 16.91 -0.91 -18.80
C GLY A 308 15.49 -0.79 -18.25
N SER A 309 14.58 -0.22 -19.04
CA SER A 309 13.17 -0.03 -18.68
C SER A 309 12.24 -1.14 -19.19
N THR A 310 12.75 -2.16 -19.88
CA THR A 310 11.96 -3.23 -20.49
C THR A 310 12.33 -4.61 -19.93
N PHE A 311 11.46 -5.59 -20.16
CA PHE A 311 11.69 -6.99 -19.81
C PHE A 311 11.96 -7.81 -21.07
N GLU A 312 12.99 -8.63 -21.03
CA GLU A 312 13.36 -9.54 -22.12
C GLU A 312 13.13 -10.99 -21.69
N LYS A 313 12.68 -11.84 -22.64
CA LYS A 313 12.48 -13.28 -22.40
C LYS A 313 13.80 -13.92 -21.96
N TYR A 314 13.74 -14.66 -20.86
CA TYR A 314 14.84 -15.43 -20.32
C TYR A 314 14.61 -16.92 -20.55
N ALA A 315 15.31 -17.47 -21.54
CA ALA A 315 15.20 -18.86 -21.99
C ALA A 315 13.77 -19.27 -22.41
N GLU A 316 13.63 -20.52 -22.85
CA GLU A 316 12.36 -21.06 -23.32
C GLU A 316 11.29 -21.12 -22.21
N PRO A 317 10.01 -20.94 -22.58
CA PRO A 317 8.89 -21.16 -21.67
C PRO A 317 8.72 -22.63 -21.33
N PHE A 318 7.94 -22.92 -20.28
CA PHE A 318 7.61 -24.28 -19.87
C PHE A 318 6.14 -24.38 -19.47
N ALA A 319 5.59 -25.59 -19.55
CA ALA A 319 4.19 -25.85 -19.22
C ALA A 319 3.96 -25.86 -17.71
N VAL A 320 2.77 -25.43 -17.30
CA VAL A 320 2.28 -25.52 -15.92
C VAL A 320 0.83 -26.04 -15.90
N VAL A 321 0.43 -26.60 -14.77
CA VAL A 321 -0.97 -26.90 -14.46
C VAL A 321 -1.44 -26.03 -13.30
N LEU A 322 -2.71 -25.64 -13.34
CA LEU A 322 -3.33 -24.69 -12.42
C LEU A 322 -4.33 -25.43 -11.52
N GLY A 323 -5.07 -24.67 -10.70
CA GLY A 323 -6.20 -25.20 -9.93
C GLY A 323 -7.19 -25.93 -10.83
N LYS A 324 -7.82 -26.99 -10.31
CA LYS A 324 -8.82 -27.81 -11.01
C LYS A 324 -10.01 -27.04 -11.60
N ASN A 325 -10.25 -25.83 -11.10
CA ASN A 325 -11.28 -24.93 -11.58
C ASN A 325 -10.69 -23.68 -12.30
N GLY A 326 -9.40 -23.69 -12.64
CA GLY A 326 -8.69 -22.61 -13.33
C GLY A 326 -8.16 -21.52 -12.40
N LEU A 327 -8.35 -20.25 -12.80
CA LEU A 327 -7.87 -19.06 -12.09
C LEU A 327 -9.01 -18.28 -11.42
N ALA A 328 -8.66 -17.49 -10.40
CA ALA A 328 -9.50 -16.42 -9.82
C ALA A 328 -8.65 -15.30 -9.22
N TRP A 329 -9.13 -14.06 -9.28
CA TRP A 329 -8.48 -12.90 -8.70
C TRP A 329 -8.09 -13.13 -7.24
N GLY A 330 -6.78 -13.13 -6.97
CA GLY A 330 -6.20 -13.34 -5.67
C GLY A 330 -5.83 -12.04 -4.96
N LYS A 331 -5.56 -12.13 -3.65
CA LYS A 331 -5.04 -11.04 -2.84
C LYS A 331 -3.52 -11.00 -3.00
N GLY A 332 -3.04 -10.37 -4.07
CA GLY A 332 -1.62 -10.10 -4.33
C GLY A 332 -1.18 -8.68 -3.92
N ILE A 333 0.02 -8.27 -4.35
CA ILE A 333 0.58 -6.93 -4.06
C ILE A 333 -0.29 -5.82 -4.67
N ALA A 334 -0.89 -6.14 -5.82
CA ALA A 334 -1.76 -5.26 -6.60
C ALA A 334 -3.26 -5.55 -6.37
N ALA A 335 -3.65 -6.26 -5.30
CA ALA A 335 -5.02 -6.75 -5.12
C ALA A 335 -6.14 -5.70 -5.23
N ASN A 336 -5.81 -4.42 -4.97
CA ASN A 336 -6.75 -3.29 -5.05
C ASN A 336 -6.51 -2.40 -6.29
N VAL A 337 -5.59 -2.79 -7.16
CA VAL A 337 -5.10 -2.00 -8.30
C VAL A 337 -5.81 -2.47 -9.58
N GLU A 338 -7.13 -2.58 -9.50
CA GLU A 338 -8.05 -2.86 -10.62
C GLU A 338 -8.23 -4.36 -10.90
N GLN A 339 -9.02 -5.03 -10.05
CA GLN A 339 -9.64 -6.30 -10.40
C GLN A 339 -10.67 -6.04 -11.52
N GLY A 340 -10.43 -6.63 -12.70
CA GLY A 340 -11.40 -6.65 -13.80
C GLY A 340 -12.55 -7.61 -13.53
N GLU A 341 -13.46 -7.77 -14.50
CA GLU A 341 -14.50 -8.80 -14.41
C GLU A 341 -13.86 -10.20 -14.32
N GLY A 342 -14.26 -11.00 -13.33
CA GLY A 342 -13.72 -12.34 -13.16
C GLY A 342 -14.09 -12.99 -11.83
N PRO A 343 -13.83 -14.31 -11.68
CA PRO A 343 -14.03 -14.99 -10.41
C PRO A 343 -13.02 -14.48 -9.37
N VAL A 344 -13.48 -14.31 -8.12
CA VAL A 344 -12.64 -13.87 -7.00
C VAL A 344 -12.28 -15.09 -6.14
N LYS A 345 -11.02 -15.16 -5.73
CA LYS A 345 -10.45 -16.29 -4.99
C LYS A 345 -11.12 -16.43 -3.62
N ARG A 346 -11.46 -17.66 -3.25
CA ARG A 346 -11.98 -18.05 -1.93
C ARG A 346 -11.33 -19.35 -1.46
N GLU A 347 -11.39 -19.60 -0.16
CA GLU A 347 -10.95 -20.88 0.40
C GLU A 347 -11.75 -22.06 -0.19
N GLY A 348 -11.06 -23.13 -0.56
CA GLY A 348 -11.67 -24.34 -1.15
C GLY A 348 -12.25 -24.21 -2.56
N ASP A 349 -12.11 -23.08 -3.25
CA ASP A 349 -12.69 -22.85 -4.59
C ASP A 349 -12.07 -23.67 -5.72
N GLY A 350 -10.95 -24.35 -5.49
CA GLY A 350 -10.26 -25.15 -6.50
C GLY A 350 -9.48 -24.33 -7.54
N LYS A 351 -9.27 -23.02 -7.34
CA LYS A 351 -8.68 -22.10 -8.31
C LYS A 351 -7.32 -21.61 -7.86
N ALA A 352 -6.39 -21.40 -8.80
CA ALA A 352 -5.13 -20.71 -8.53
C ALA A 352 -5.29 -19.19 -8.61
N PRO A 353 -4.53 -18.40 -7.83
CA PRO A 353 -4.75 -16.98 -7.75
C PRO A 353 -4.23 -16.26 -9.00
N ALA A 354 -5.01 -15.34 -9.53
CA ALA A 354 -4.64 -14.43 -10.62
C ALA A 354 -4.27 -13.06 -10.05
N GLY A 355 -3.26 -12.41 -10.62
CA GLY A 355 -2.73 -11.13 -10.17
C GLY A 355 -1.20 -11.07 -10.16
N ILE A 356 -0.67 -10.11 -9.40
CA ILE A 356 0.77 -9.90 -9.18
C ILE A 356 1.14 -10.31 -7.76
N PHE A 357 2.08 -11.24 -7.62
CA PHE A 357 2.48 -11.82 -6.33
C PHE A 357 3.99 -11.78 -6.15
N LYS A 358 4.45 -11.65 -4.91
CA LYS A 358 5.85 -11.94 -4.57
C LYS A 358 6.04 -13.46 -4.51
N LEU A 359 7.28 -13.87 -4.75
CA LEU A 359 7.74 -15.22 -4.50
C LEU A 359 8.54 -15.21 -3.20
N GLY A 360 7.99 -15.88 -2.18
CA GLY A 360 8.54 -15.90 -0.84
C GLY A 360 9.55 -17.03 -0.62
N THR A 361 9.49 -17.65 0.55
CA THR A 361 10.37 -18.74 0.96
C THR A 361 10.23 -19.97 0.05
N ALA A 362 11.35 -20.47 -0.46
CA ALA A 362 11.43 -21.78 -1.06
C ALA A 362 11.40 -22.86 0.04
N PHE A 363 10.84 -24.02 -0.23
CA PHE A 363 10.80 -25.13 0.71
C PHE A 363 11.10 -26.47 0.02
N GLY A 364 11.44 -27.48 0.81
CA GLY A 364 11.59 -28.83 0.30
C GLY A 364 11.99 -29.83 1.36
N TYR A 365 12.21 -31.08 0.93
CA TYR A 365 12.44 -32.18 1.88
C TYR A 365 13.89 -32.30 2.34
N ASP A 366 14.83 -31.74 1.58
CA ASP A 366 16.25 -31.77 1.88
C ASP A 366 16.58 -30.71 2.94
N ASN A 367 17.65 -30.93 3.72
CA ASN A 367 18.06 -29.97 4.74
C ASN A 367 18.60 -28.65 4.16
N THR A 368 19.04 -28.68 2.90
CA THR A 368 19.57 -27.54 2.15
C THR A 368 19.16 -27.66 0.69
N ALA A 369 18.96 -26.53 0.01
CA ALA A 369 18.71 -26.50 -1.43
C ALA A 369 19.62 -25.49 -2.14
N ASN A 370 19.89 -25.75 -3.42
CA ASN A 370 20.57 -24.80 -4.28
C ASN A 370 19.61 -23.70 -4.73
N THR A 371 19.40 -22.70 -3.88
CA THR A 371 18.53 -21.55 -4.12
C THR A 371 19.09 -20.29 -3.46
N GLN A 372 18.81 -19.12 -4.03
CA GLN A 372 19.10 -17.83 -3.41
C GLN A 372 17.92 -17.29 -2.59
N LEU A 373 16.72 -17.84 -2.78
CA LEU A 373 15.57 -17.54 -1.94
C LEU A 373 15.82 -18.05 -0.50
N PRO A 374 15.18 -17.44 0.52
CA PRO A 374 15.09 -18.08 1.83
C PRO A 374 14.60 -19.52 1.68
N TYR A 375 15.18 -20.46 2.43
CA TYR A 375 14.85 -21.88 2.31
C TYR A 375 14.36 -22.47 3.64
N LEU A 376 13.24 -23.17 3.60
CA LEU A 376 12.67 -23.93 4.70
C LEU A 376 12.75 -25.43 4.42
N ALA A 377 13.57 -26.14 5.20
CA ALA A 377 13.59 -27.60 5.19
C ALA A 377 12.36 -28.13 5.93
N LEU A 378 11.53 -28.91 5.23
CA LEU A 378 10.28 -29.44 5.77
C LEU A 378 10.52 -30.63 6.68
N THR A 379 9.97 -30.55 7.89
CA THR A 379 9.94 -31.60 8.90
C THR A 379 8.72 -32.52 8.70
N PRO A 380 8.69 -33.71 9.31
CA PRO A 380 7.49 -34.58 9.29
C PRO A 380 6.24 -33.93 9.90
N THR A 381 6.42 -32.89 10.71
CA THR A 381 5.37 -32.12 11.39
C THR A 381 5.12 -30.75 10.76
N SER A 382 5.76 -30.45 9.62
CA SER A 382 5.49 -29.23 8.87
C SER A 382 4.11 -29.27 8.23
N GLU A 383 3.33 -28.23 8.50
CA GLU A 383 1.94 -28.08 8.05
C GLU A 383 1.72 -26.66 7.53
N CYS A 384 0.94 -26.51 6.46
CA CYS A 384 0.36 -25.21 6.10
C CYS A 384 -1.08 -25.17 6.61
N VAL A 385 -1.44 -24.16 7.40
CA VAL A 385 -2.77 -24.10 8.01
C VAL A 385 -3.78 -23.47 7.05
N ASP A 386 -4.83 -24.22 6.71
CA ASP A 386 -5.90 -23.80 5.80
C ASP A 386 -7.23 -23.49 6.52
N ASP A 387 -7.28 -23.64 7.85
CA ASP A 387 -8.44 -23.25 8.67
C ASP A 387 -8.53 -21.73 8.82
N SER A 388 -9.53 -21.11 8.20
CA SER A 388 -9.74 -19.66 8.22
C SER A 388 -10.00 -19.05 9.60
N HIS A 389 -10.30 -19.87 10.62
CA HIS A 389 -10.51 -19.42 11.99
C HIS A 389 -9.25 -19.49 12.85
N SER A 390 -8.18 -20.11 12.36
CA SER A 390 -6.90 -20.20 13.06
C SER A 390 -6.16 -18.87 13.01
N ARG A 391 -5.39 -18.58 14.07
CA ARG A 391 -4.45 -17.45 14.07
C ARG A 391 -3.27 -17.67 13.13
N HIS A 392 -3.05 -18.91 12.72
CA HIS A 392 -2.01 -19.34 11.79
C HIS A 392 -2.53 -19.52 10.36
N TYR A 393 -3.75 -19.07 10.06
CA TYR A 393 -4.33 -19.23 8.72
C TYR A 393 -3.39 -18.71 7.62
N ASN A 394 -3.17 -19.52 6.59
CA ASN A 394 -2.24 -19.25 5.48
C ASN A 394 -0.76 -19.14 5.91
N GLU A 395 -0.36 -19.79 7.00
CA GLU A 395 1.03 -19.86 7.45
C GLU A 395 1.59 -21.29 7.38
N LEU A 396 2.89 -21.40 7.07
CA LEU A 396 3.67 -22.63 7.26
C LEU A 396 4.17 -22.68 8.70
N VAL A 397 3.75 -23.71 9.43
CA VAL A 397 4.10 -23.93 10.85
C VAL A 397 4.71 -25.32 11.05
N ASP A 398 5.42 -25.50 12.16
CA ASP A 398 5.80 -26.82 12.64
C ASP A 398 4.87 -27.23 13.79
N GLY A 399 4.01 -28.22 13.54
CA GLY A 399 3.03 -28.72 14.51
C GLY A 399 3.66 -29.35 15.76
N ALA A 400 4.96 -29.64 15.77
CA ALA A 400 5.67 -30.09 16.97
C ALA A 400 5.95 -28.94 17.95
N THR A 401 6.06 -27.70 17.46
CA THR A 401 6.42 -26.52 18.26
C THR A 401 5.33 -25.48 18.35
N THR A 402 4.36 -25.52 17.44
CA THR A 402 3.26 -24.55 17.38
C THR A 402 2.04 -25.10 18.11
N ALA A 403 1.50 -24.33 19.06
CA ALA A 403 0.27 -24.69 19.75
C ALA A 403 -0.90 -24.72 18.76
N ARG A 404 -1.51 -25.88 18.60
CA ARG A 404 -2.57 -26.10 17.61
C ARG A 404 -3.86 -25.37 17.98
N ASP A 405 -4.34 -24.53 17.07
CA ASP A 405 -5.65 -23.88 17.12
C ASP A 405 -6.48 -24.05 15.82
N TRP A 406 -6.05 -24.95 14.93
CA TRP A 406 -6.69 -25.25 13.64
C TRP A 406 -7.27 -26.66 13.56
N ASN A 407 -8.38 -26.78 12.83
CA ASN A 407 -9.03 -28.05 12.53
C ASN A 407 -8.58 -28.68 11.21
N SER A 408 -8.06 -27.88 10.29
CA SER A 408 -7.58 -28.33 8.98
C SER A 408 -6.22 -27.71 8.62
N SER A 409 -5.43 -28.47 7.88
CA SER A 409 -4.09 -28.12 7.40
C SER A 409 -3.67 -29.00 6.23
N GLU A 410 -2.81 -28.47 5.38
CA GLU A 410 -2.05 -29.23 4.39
C GLU A 410 -0.77 -29.78 5.01
N ARG A 411 -0.57 -31.10 4.93
CA ARG A 411 0.72 -31.73 5.29
C ARG A 411 1.78 -31.36 4.26
N MET A 412 2.91 -30.82 4.72
CA MET A 412 3.94 -30.33 3.82
C MET A 412 4.91 -31.43 3.36
N ARG A 413 5.17 -32.44 4.21
CA ARG A 413 5.81 -33.69 3.78
C ARG A 413 4.73 -34.71 3.38
N ARG A 414 4.59 -34.92 2.08
CA ARG A 414 3.60 -35.79 1.45
C ARG A 414 4.25 -37.04 0.86
N ASP A 415 3.53 -38.16 0.91
CA ASP A 415 3.96 -39.43 0.33
C ASP A 415 3.98 -39.43 -1.22
N ASP A 416 3.25 -38.50 -1.85
CA ASP A 416 3.21 -38.32 -3.30
C ASP A 416 4.31 -37.39 -3.83
N ASP A 417 5.24 -36.96 -2.97
CA ASP A 417 6.41 -36.14 -3.29
C ASP A 417 6.10 -34.78 -3.96
N MET A 418 4.84 -34.36 -4.08
CA MET A 418 4.46 -33.12 -4.77
C MET A 418 5.12 -31.88 -4.17
N TYR A 419 5.38 -31.89 -2.86
CA TYR A 419 6.00 -30.80 -2.11
C TYR A 419 7.49 -31.04 -1.82
N ARG A 420 8.13 -32.00 -2.51
CA ARG A 420 9.57 -32.24 -2.41
C ARG A 420 10.38 -30.98 -2.72
N GLN A 421 9.88 -30.15 -3.63
CA GLN A 421 10.36 -28.79 -3.89
C GLN A 421 9.16 -27.88 -4.11
N GLY A 422 9.17 -26.70 -3.50
CA GLY A 422 8.16 -25.69 -3.75
C GLY A 422 8.61 -24.28 -3.39
N ILE A 423 7.83 -23.28 -3.82
CA ILE A 423 8.05 -21.86 -3.54
C ILE A 423 6.72 -21.27 -3.09
N VAL A 424 6.72 -20.56 -1.96
CA VAL A 424 5.54 -19.84 -1.48
C VAL A 424 5.19 -18.72 -2.46
N ILE A 425 3.94 -18.71 -2.94
CA ILE A 425 3.36 -17.56 -3.61
C ILE A 425 2.70 -16.72 -2.53
N GLU A 426 3.11 -15.46 -2.35
CA GLU A 426 2.56 -14.56 -1.31
C GLU A 426 1.16 -14.03 -1.67
N HIS A 427 0.26 -14.95 -2.00
CA HIS A 427 -1.18 -14.72 -2.06
C HIS A 427 -1.74 -14.70 -0.65
N ASN A 428 -2.67 -13.77 -0.40
CA ASN A 428 -3.33 -13.59 0.88
C ASN A 428 -2.32 -13.43 2.04
N THR A 429 -1.26 -12.64 1.80
CA THR A 429 -0.23 -12.32 2.78
C THR A 429 -0.22 -10.81 3.01
N PRO A 430 -0.64 -10.31 4.20
CA PRO A 430 -1.03 -11.03 5.40
C PRO A 430 -2.39 -11.69 5.22
N ALA A 431 -2.65 -12.74 6.01
CA ALA A 431 -3.85 -13.53 5.88
C ALA A 431 -5.11 -12.73 6.24
N SER A 432 -6.06 -12.71 5.30
CA SER A 432 -7.45 -12.38 5.57
C SER A 432 -8.28 -13.65 5.48
N PRO A 433 -9.09 -13.98 6.51
CA PRO A 433 -9.87 -15.20 6.55
C PRO A 433 -10.66 -15.47 5.25
N ALA A 434 -10.68 -16.74 4.84
CA ALA A 434 -11.45 -17.26 3.70
C ALA A 434 -11.08 -16.76 2.30
N LEU A 435 -9.99 -15.98 2.13
CA LEU A 435 -9.51 -15.54 0.81
C LEU A 435 -8.58 -16.55 0.10
N GLY A 436 -8.53 -17.79 0.58
CA GLY A 436 -7.66 -18.85 0.08
C GLY A 436 -6.30 -18.86 0.75
N SER A 437 -5.75 -20.05 0.94
CA SER A 437 -4.50 -20.29 1.67
C SER A 437 -3.61 -21.31 0.97
N CYS A 438 -2.38 -21.48 1.48
CA CYS A 438 -1.45 -22.55 1.12
C CYS A 438 -1.20 -22.64 -0.39
N ILE A 439 -0.91 -21.49 -1.01
CA ILE A 439 -0.65 -21.39 -2.45
C ILE A 439 0.85 -21.44 -2.73
N PHE A 440 1.24 -22.40 -3.56
CA PHE A 440 2.63 -22.67 -3.87
C PHE A 440 2.85 -22.83 -5.39
N PHE A 441 4.09 -22.59 -5.82
CA PHE A 441 4.66 -23.40 -6.88
C PHE A 441 5.11 -24.74 -6.32
N HIS A 442 4.78 -25.84 -6.99
CA HIS A 442 5.22 -27.17 -6.58
C HIS A 442 5.30 -28.16 -7.76
N LEU A 443 5.70 -29.40 -7.48
CA LEU A 443 5.78 -30.46 -8.48
C LEU A 443 4.38 -30.94 -8.87
N TRP A 444 4.10 -31.02 -10.17
CA TRP A 444 2.87 -31.67 -10.64
C TRP A 444 2.95 -33.20 -10.50
N ARG A 445 1.80 -33.86 -10.55
CA ARG A 445 1.77 -35.33 -10.77
C ARG A 445 1.96 -35.69 -12.24
N GLY A 446 1.76 -34.71 -13.13
CA GLY A 446 1.90 -34.83 -14.56
C GLY A 446 1.29 -33.61 -15.26
N PRO A 447 1.58 -33.41 -16.55
CA PRO A 447 1.23 -32.20 -17.30
C PRO A 447 -0.28 -32.00 -17.54
N SER A 448 -1.11 -32.98 -17.19
CA SER A 448 -2.58 -32.90 -17.28
C SER A 448 -3.29 -33.07 -15.93
N SER A 449 -2.54 -33.11 -14.83
CA SER A 449 -3.08 -33.33 -13.48
C SER A 449 -3.21 -32.00 -12.72
N PRO A 450 -4.40 -31.38 -12.66
CA PRO A 450 -4.56 -30.09 -12.01
C PRO A 450 -4.32 -30.16 -10.50
N THR A 451 -4.08 -29.00 -9.90
CA THR A 451 -3.91 -28.83 -8.46
C THR A 451 -5.26 -28.55 -7.78
N GLN A 452 -5.26 -28.41 -6.44
CA GLN A 452 -6.43 -27.93 -5.70
C GLN A 452 -6.52 -26.40 -5.60
N GLY A 453 -5.53 -25.66 -6.14
CA GLY A 453 -5.44 -24.21 -6.01
C GLY A 453 -4.02 -23.64 -6.19
N CYS A 454 -3.00 -24.49 -6.27
CA CYS A 454 -1.63 -24.10 -6.58
C CYS A 454 -1.35 -24.01 -8.10
N THR A 455 -0.14 -23.60 -8.44
CA THR A 455 0.41 -23.74 -9.80
C THR A 455 1.54 -24.76 -9.77
N ALA A 456 1.49 -25.80 -10.61
CA ALA A 456 2.44 -26.90 -10.55
C ALA A 456 3.14 -27.14 -11.89
N MET A 457 4.35 -27.68 -11.83
CA MET A 457 5.24 -27.82 -12.99
C MET A 457 6.14 -29.05 -12.89
N ASP A 458 6.95 -29.30 -13.92
CA ASP A 458 7.93 -30.38 -13.90
C ASP A 458 9.05 -30.13 -12.88
N LYS A 459 9.65 -31.22 -12.40
CA LYS A 459 10.81 -31.16 -11.49
C LYS A 459 11.99 -30.40 -12.07
N ALA A 460 12.26 -30.56 -13.36
CA ALA A 460 13.32 -29.83 -14.02
C ALA A 460 13.05 -28.32 -14.01
N ASP A 461 11.80 -27.91 -14.21
CA ASP A 461 11.43 -26.51 -14.30
C ASP A 461 11.46 -25.82 -12.94
N ILE A 462 10.93 -26.44 -11.88
CA ILE A 462 11.04 -25.84 -10.55
C ILE A 462 12.49 -25.77 -10.08
N SER A 463 13.32 -26.76 -10.43
CA SER A 463 14.76 -26.74 -10.11
C SER A 463 15.48 -25.59 -10.82
N ARG A 464 15.07 -25.24 -12.05
CA ARG A 464 15.57 -24.05 -12.76
C ARG A 464 15.12 -22.77 -12.06
N LEU A 465 13.89 -22.71 -11.53
CA LEU A 465 13.42 -21.55 -10.75
C LEU A 465 14.23 -21.36 -9.47
N PHE A 466 14.49 -22.43 -8.72
CA PHE A 466 15.32 -22.40 -7.51
C PHE A 466 16.70 -21.78 -7.77
N GLY A 467 17.39 -22.22 -8.83
CA GLY A 467 18.72 -21.71 -9.17
C GLY A 467 18.74 -20.31 -9.78
N TRP A 468 17.61 -19.81 -10.31
CA TRP A 468 17.54 -18.55 -11.05
C TRP A 468 17.00 -17.39 -10.21
N LEU A 469 15.99 -17.63 -9.38
CA LEU A 469 15.36 -16.58 -8.58
C LEU A 469 16.32 -16.01 -7.53
N ASP A 470 16.48 -14.69 -7.52
CA ASP A 470 17.32 -13.96 -6.58
C ASP A 470 16.46 -12.93 -5.84
N PRO A 471 16.28 -13.05 -4.50
CA PRO A 471 15.43 -12.12 -3.75
C PRO A 471 15.90 -10.65 -3.84
N ARG A 472 17.18 -10.41 -4.15
CA ARG A 472 17.72 -9.06 -4.35
C ARG A 472 17.25 -8.41 -5.65
N GLN A 473 16.72 -9.20 -6.57
CA GLN A 473 16.16 -8.75 -7.85
C GLN A 473 14.63 -8.54 -7.77
N SER A 474 14.05 -8.64 -6.57
CA SER A 474 12.61 -8.45 -6.30
C SER A 474 11.72 -9.27 -7.26
N PRO A 475 11.85 -10.62 -7.29
CA PRO A 475 11.15 -11.43 -8.28
C PRO A 475 9.63 -11.39 -8.07
N LEU A 476 8.89 -11.23 -9.16
CA LEU A 476 7.42 -11.21 -9.16
C LEU A 476 6.83 -12.31 -10.06
N LEU A 477 5.70 -12.85 -9.63
CA LEU A 477 4.79 -13.65 -10.42
C LEU A 477 3.66 -12.77 -10.97
N ILE A 478 3.45 -12.79 -12.27
CA ILE A 478 2.21 -12.32 -12.91
C ILE A 478 1.46 -13.55 -13.41
N GLN A 479 0.29 -13.83 -12.86
CA GLN A 479 -0.52 -14.98 -13.26
C GLN A 479 -1.89 -14.51 -13.72
N LEU A 480 -2.22 -14.66 -15.00
CA LEU A 480 -3.44 -14.09 -15.60
C LEU A 480 -3.99 -14.96 -16.74
N PRO A 481 -5.30 -14.95 -17.01
CA PRO A 481 -5.81 -15.36 -18.32
C PRO A 481 -5.22 -14.50 -19.44
N GLU A 482 -5.09 -15.04 -20.65
CA GLU A 482 -4.51 -14.32 -21.80
C GLU A 482 -5.23 -13.01 -22.10
N THR A 483 -6.56 -12.99 -22.02
CA THR A 483 -7.39 -11.80 -22.27
C THR A 483 -7.10 -10.69 -21.27
N GLU A 484 -6.95 -11.04 -19.99
CA GLU A 484 -6.61 -10.08 -18.94
C GLU A 484 -5.18 -9.60 -19.09
N TYR A 485 -4.25 -10.48 -19.45
CA TYR A 485 -2.87 -10.10 -19.70
C TYR A 485 -2.77 -9.03 -20.79
N GLU A 486 -3.46 -9.22 -21.93
CA GLU A 486 -3.45 -8.24 -23.01
C GLU A 486 -4.19 -6.95 -22.61
N HIS A 487 -5.27 -7.04 -21.84
CA HIS A 487 -6.00 -5.88 -21.32
C HIS A 487 -5.09 -4.98 -20.47
N PHE A 488 -4.33 -5.56 -19.54
CA PHE A 488 -3.44 -4.82 -18.65
C PHE A 488 -2.05 -4.53 -19.22
N ARG A 489 -1.73 -5.04 -20.42
CA ARG A 489 -0.36 -5.01 -20.95
C ARG A 489 0.23 -3.61 -21.02
N ALA A 490 -0.54 -2.66 -21.56
CA ALA A 490 -0.10 -1.28 -21.72
C ALA A 490 0.01 -0.57 -20.36
N ASP A 491 -1.03 -0.67 -19.55
CA ASP A 491 -1.13 0.06 -18.27
C ASP A 491 -0.11 -0.43 -17.24
N TRP A 492 0.17 -1.73 -17.24
CA TRP A 492 1.14 -2.35 -16.33
C TRP A 492 2.54 -2.42 -16.95
N LYS A 493 2.74 -2.00 -18.20
CA LYS A 493 4.01 -2.13 -18.96
C LYS A 493 4.53 -3.57 -18.98
N LEU A 494 3.63 -4.54 -19.19
CA LEU A 494 3.99 -5.96 -19.26
C LEU A 494 4.81 -6.25 -20.52
N PRO A 495 5.72 -7.25 -20.49
CA PRO A 495 6.44 -7.67 -21.68
C PRO A 495 5.49 -8.20 -22.77
N GLU A 496 5.97 -8.19 -24.03
CA GLU A 496 5.26 -8.90 -25.09
C GLU A 496 5.39 -10.42 -24.92
N ARG A 497 4.28 -11.13 -25.08
CA ARG A 497 4.19 -12.57 -24.87
C ARG A 497 4.81 -13.41 -25.96
#